data_AF-A0A7C4HIA6-F1
#
_entry.id   AF-A0A7C4HIA6-F1
#
_cell.length_a   1.000
_cell.length_b   1.000
_cell.length_c   1.000
_cell.angle_alpha   90.00
_cell.angle_beta   90.00
_cell.angle_gamma   90.00
#
_symmetry.space_group_name_H-M   'P 1'
#
loop_
_entity.id
_entity.type
_entity.pdbx_description
1 polymer ?
#
loop_
_entity_poly.entity_id
_entity_poly.type
_entity_poly.pdbx_seq_one_letter_code
_entity_poly.pdbx_strand_id
1 'polypeptide(L)'
;MSQERPRPLDYFRAIFLHVPDHVDWISWGGRALLLFGLLLWSFAFWGHSVESNYVGASFLHRVNLVFHEAGHIIFMPFGRFMTVLGGSLFQVLTPLIV
;
A
#
# COMPACT_ATOMS: atom_id res chain seq x y z
N MET A 1 -16.76 -34.07 21.27
CA MET A 1 -15.63 -33.15 21.01
C MET A 1 -16.22 -31.77 20.77
N SER A 2 -16.11 -30.86 21.73
CA SER A 2 -16.54 -29.47 21.56
C SER A 2 -15.59 -28.76 20.59
N GLN A 3 -16.08 -28.38 19.41
CA GLN A 3 -15.34 -27.53 18.48
C GLN A 3 -15.07 -26.18 19.18
N GLU A 4 -13.82 -25.92 19.54
CA GLU A 4 -13.43 -24.61 20.07
C GLU A 4 -13.66 -23.54 19.01
N ARG A 5 -14.30 -22.44 19.41
CA ARG A 5 -14.61 -21.33 18.51
C ARG A 5 -13.29 -20.66 18.09
N PRO A 6 -13.03 -20.46 16.79
CA PRO A 6 -11.79 -19.83 16.32
C PRO A 6 -11.65 -18.43 16.92
N ARG A 7 -10.42 -18.09 17.33
CA ARG A 7 -10.09 -16.78 17.91
C ARG A 7 -10.00 -15.73 16.81
N PRO A 8 -10.15 -14.42 17.10
CA PRO A 8 -9.99 -13.37 16.11
C PRO A 8 -8.67 -13.42 15.33
N LEU A 9 -7.58 -13.85 15.97
CA LEU A 9 -6.27 -14.03 15.33
C LEU A 9 -6.26 -15.12 14.26
N ASP A 10 -7.12 -16.14 14.39
CA ASP A 10 -7.17 -17.25 13.43
C ASP A 10 -7.81 -16.77 12.12
N TYR A 11 -8.80 -15.87 12.19
CA TYR A 11 -9.36 -15.18 11.02
C TYR A 11 -8.36 -14.23 10.36
N PHE A 12 -7.63 -13.44 11.16
CA PHE A 12 -6.59 -12.56 10.62
C PHE A 12 -5.53 -13.34 9.83
N ARG A 13 -5.05 -14.46 10.38
CA ARG A 13 -4.09 -15.35 9.70
C ARG A 13 -4.67 -15.93 8.42
N ALA A 14 -5.92 -16.37 8.44
CA ALA A 14 -6.58 -16.95 7.27
C ALA A 14 -6.77 -15.93 6.13
N ILE A 15 -7.02 -14.66 6.44
CA ILE A 15 -7.24 -13.62 5.43
C ILE A 15 -5.91 -13.08 4.88
N PHE A 16 -4.97 -12.73 5.75
CA PHE A 16 -3.78 -11.97 5.36
C PHE A 16 -2.53 -12.82 5.15
N LEU A 17 -2.41 -13.96 5.84
CA LEU A 17 -1.20 -14.78 5.87
C LEU A 17 -1.38 -16.17 5.27
N HIS A 18 -2.55 -16.47 4.70
CA HIS A 18 -2.79 -17.74 4.04
C HIS A 18 -1.99 -17.81 2.74
N VAL A 19 -1.06 -18.76 2.68
CA VAL A 19 -0.33 -19.12 1.46
C VAL A 19 -0.97 -20.39 0.92
N PRO A 20 -1.47 -20.41 -0.32
CA PRO A 20 -2.04 -21.62 -0.90
C PRO A 20 -0.95 -22.67 -1.12
N ASP A 21 -1.28 -23.94 -0.84
CA ASP A 21 -0.34 -25.07 -0.98
C ASP A 21 0.07 -25.33 -2.44
N HIS A 22 -0.74 -24.86 -3.40
CA HIS A 22 -0.44 -24.91 -4.82
C HIS A 22 -0.83 -23.59 -5.49
N VAL A 23 -0.02 -23.18 -6.47
CA VAL A 23 -0.32 -22.05 -7.36
C VAL A 23 -0.22 -22.58 -8.77
N ASP A 24 -1.28 -22.42 -9.57
CA ASP A 24 -1.26 -22.82 -10.98
C ASP A 24 -0.31 -21.93 -11.79
N TRP A 25 0.11 -22.43 -12.95
CA TRP A 25 1.11 -21.76 -13.78
C TRP A 25 0.65 -20.41 -14.35
N ILE A 26 -0.67 -20.21 -14.52
CA ILE A 26 -1.23 -18.95 -15.03
C ILE A 26 -1.17 -17.89 -13.93
N SER A 27 -1.61 -18.21 -12.72
CA SER A 27 -1.50 -17.32 -11.56
C SER A 27 -0.04 -16.97 -11.26
N TRP A 28 0.86 -17.96 -11.28
CA TRP A 28 2.29 -17.73 -11.08
C TRP A 28 2.88 -16.83 -12.17
N GLY A 29 2.63 -17.15 -13.44
CA GLY A 29 3.12 -16.36 -14.57
C GLY A 29 2.56 -14.94 -14.60
N GLY A 30 1.28 -14.77 -14.27
CA GLY A 30 0.63 -13.47 -14.14
C GLY A 30 1.24 -12.61 -13.04
N ARG A 31 1.52 -13.19 -11.87
CA ARG A 31 2.22 -12.49 -10.77
C ARG A 31 3.64 -12.09 -11.17
N ALA A 32 4.39 -13.00 -11.80
CA ALA A 32 5.74 -12.72 -12.26
C ALA A 32 5.76 -11.60 -13.32
N LEU A 33 4.84 -11.63 -14.28
CA LEU A 33 4.69 -10.59 -15.30
C LEU A 33 4.31 -9.24 -14.69
N LEU A 34 3.36 -9.24 -13.74
CA LEU A 34 2.97 -8.03 -13.02
C LEU A 34 4.15 -7.43 -12.24
N LEU A 35 4.87 -8.26 -11.49
CA LEU A 35 6.07 -7.82 -10.74
C LEU A 35 7.14 -7.27 -11.69
N PHE A 36 7.37 -7.93 -12.82
CA PHE A 36 8.31 -7.45 -13.82
C PHE A 36 7.88 -6.10 -14.41
N GLY A 37 6.59 -5.93 -14.74
CA GLY A 37 6.04 -4.66 -15.19
C GLY A 37 6.18 -3.54 -14.15
N LEU A 38 5.91 -3.84 -12.88
CA LEU A 38 6.11 -2.90 -11.76
C LEU A 38 7.57 -2.52 -11.59
N LEU A 39 8.51 -3.47 -11.75
CA LEU A 39 9.94 -3.18 -11.72
C LEU A 39 10.36 -2.24 -12.85
N LEU A 40 9.96 -2.53 -14.10
CA LEU A 40 10.26 -1.66 -15.24
C LEU A 40 9.70 -0.25 -15.04
N TRP A 41 8.46 -0.17 -14.57
CA TRP A 41 7.82 1.11 -14.28
C TRP A 41 8.55 1.86 -13.14
N SER A 42 9.01 1.16 -12.11
CA SER A 42 9.80 1.74 -11.02
C SER A 42 11.14 2.29 -11.53
N PHE A 43 11.82 1.56 -12.41
CA PHE A 43 13.06 2.02 -13.05
C PHE A 43 12.84 3.24 -13.96
N ALA A 44 11.65 3.43 -14.55
CA ALA A 44 11.36 4.63 -15.32
C ALA A 44 11.50 5.92 -14.49
N PHE A 45 11.20 5.88 -13.19
CA PHE A 45 11.36 7.04 -12.31
C PHE A 45 12.83 7.38 -11.99
N TRP A 46 13.74 6.41 -12.05
CA TRP A 46 15.15 6.59 -11.71
C TRP A 46 15.83 7.68 -12.54
N GLY A 47 15.42 7.83 -13.81
CA GLY A 47 16.01 8.79 -14.74
C GLY A 47 15.49 10.23 -14.60
N HIS A 48 14.52 10.49 -13.72
CA HIS A 48 13.88 11.80 -13.61
C HIS A 48 14.29 12.54 -12.34
N SER A 49 14.64 13.82 -12.50
CA SER A 49 14.91 14.71 -11.36
C SER A 49 13.64 15.12 -10.64
N VAL A 50 13.77 15.59 -9.39
CA VAL A 50 12.64 16.15 -8.62
C VAL A 50 12.02 17.36 -9.33
N GLU A 51 12.85 18.21 -9.93
CA GLU A 51 12.40 19.40 -10.67
C GLU A 51 11.47 19.08 -11.85
N SER A 52 11.67 17.93 -12.50
CA SER A 52 10.81 17.49 -13.61
C SER A 52 9.37 17.21 -13.17
N ASN A 53 9.13 17.06 -11.86
CA ASN A 53 7.85 16.68 -11.27
C ASN A 53 7.23 15.42 -11.90
N TYR A 54 8.05 14.53 -12.47
CA TYR A 54 7.58 13.33 -13.15
C TYR A 54 6.78 12.41 -12.21
N VAL A 55 7.26 12.25 -10.96
CA VAL A 55 6.55 11.52 -9.91
C VAL A 55 5.19 12.16 -9.63
N GLY A 56 5.12 13.48 -9.44
CA GLY A 56 3.87 14.20 -9.17
C GLY A 56 2.86 14.14 -10.32
N ALA A 57 3.34 14.03 -11.56
CA ALA A 57 2.48 13.86 -12.74
C ALA A 57 1.98 12.41 -12.93
N SER A 58 2.57 11.44 -12.22
CA SER A 58 2.28 10.01 -12.42
C SER A 58 0.88 9.61 -11.93
N PHE A 59 0.36 8.52 -12.50
CA PHE A 59 -0.95 7.98 -12.14
C PHE A 59 -1.05 7.61 -10.65
N LEU A 60 -0.09 6.82 -10.12
CA LEU A 60 -0.16 6.41 -8.71
C LEU A 60 0.03 7.57 -7.73
N HIS A 61 0.68 8.66 -8.13
CA HIS A 61 0.72 9.84 -7.26
C HIS A 61 -0.68 10.36 -6.94
N ARG A 62 -1.60 10.35 -7.92
CA ARG A 62 -3.00 10.77 -7.69
C ARG A 62 -3.73 9.86 -6.70
N VAL A 63 -3.46 8.55 -6.74
CA VAL A 63 -3.99 7.59 -5.76
C VAL A 63 -3.38 7.87 -4.39
N ASN A 64 -2.07 8.11 -4.32
CA ASN A 64 -1.36 8.43 -3.08
C ASN A 64 -1.81 9.76 -2.45
N LEU A 65 -2.27 10.73 -3.25
CA LEU A 65 -2.76 12.01 -2.75
C LEU A 65 -4.02 11.86 -1.90
N VAL A 66 -4.92 10.92 -2.22
CA VAL A 66 -6.12 10.70 -1.41
C VAL A 66 -5.75 10.37 0.03
N PHE A 67 -4.71 9.55 0.24
CA PHE A 67 -4.19 9.27 1.56
C PHE A 67 -3.52 10.51 2.19
N HIS A 68 -2.79 11.32 1.42
CA HIS A 68 -2.21 12.57 1.94
C HIS A 68 -3.28 13.50 2.51
N GLU A 69 -4.31 13.79 1.73
CA GLU A 69 -5.36 14.72 2.12
C GLU A 69 -6.20 14.16 3.26
N ALA A 70 -6.47 12.84 3.26
CA ALA A 70 -7.12 12.18 4.37
C ALA A 70 -6.29 12.30 5.66
N GLY A 71 -4.97 12.17 5.57
CA GLY A 71 -4.05 12.36 6.68
C GLY A 71 -4.17 13.75 7.30
N HIS A 72 -4.22 14.81 6.49
CA HIS A 72 -4.46 16.16 7.01
C HIS A 72 -5.74 16.25 7.83
N ILE A 73 -6.84 15.66 7.35
CA ILE A 73 -8.14 15.68 8.02
C ILE A 73 -8.11 14.87 9.32
N ILE A 74 -7.58 13.65 9.28
CA ILE A 74 -7.52 12.73 10.42
C ILE A 74 -6.66 13.32 11.55
N PHE A 75 -5.53 13.95 11.21
CA PHE A 75 -4.60 14.51 12.19
C PHE A 75 -4.86 15.99 12.53
N MET A 76 -5.87 16.61 11.94
CA MET A 76 -6.30 17.99 12.23
C MET A 76 -6.53 18.26 13.73
N PRO A 77 -7.17 17.37 14.51
CA PRO A 77 -7.46 17.63 15.92
C PRO A 77 -6.22 17.78 16.82
N PHE A 78 -5.05 17.34 16.35
CA PHE A 78 -3.80 17.38 17.12
C PHE A 78 -2.96 18.66 16.86
N GLY A 79 -3.57 19.67 16.23
CA GLY A 79 -2.94 20.97 15.97
C GLY A 79 -2.13 21.01 14.67
N ARG A 80 -1.66 22.21 14.31
CA ARG A 80 -1.14 22.51 12.96
C ARG A 80 0.05 21.65 12.52
N PHE A 81 0.99 21.39 13.44
CA PHE A 81 2.14 20.54 13.11
C PHE A 81 1.67 19.14 12.69
N MET A 82 0.78 18.54 13.49
CA MET A 82 0.24 17.22 13.19
C MET A 82 -0.69 17.22 11.98
N THR A 83 -1.41 18.31 11.71
CA THR A 83 -2.16 18.45 10.47
C THR A 83 -1.23 18.32 9.27
N VAL A 84 -0.15 19.10 9.21
CA VAL A 84 0.81 19.08 8.08
C VAL A 84 1.55 17.75 7.99
N LEU A 85 2.13 17.28 9.11
CA LEU A 85 2.81 15.98 9.17
C LEU A 85 1.86 14.83 8.80
N GLY A 86 0.60 14.95 9.20
CA GLY A 86 -0.43 13.94 9.06
C GLY A 86 -0.62 13.46 7.63
N GLY A 87 -0.44 14.34 6.63
CA GLY A 87 -0.56 13.94 5.23
C GLY A 87 0.50 12.91 4.84
N SER A 88 1.77 13.24 5.03
CA SER A 88 2.88 12.30 4.75
C SER A 88 2.88 11.09 5.69
N LEU A 89 2.51 11.30 6.96
CA LEU A 89 2.46 10.22 7.95
C LEU A 89 1.40 9.18 7.57
N PHE A 90 0.20 9.60 7.19
CA PHE A 90 -0.86 8.66 6.81
C PHE A 90 -0.56 7.92 5.50
N GLN A 91 0.12 8.58 4.55
CA GLN A 91 0.61 7.92 3.33
C GLN A 91 1.53 6.74 3.64
N VAL A 92 2.43 6.88 4.62
CA VAL A 92 3.36 5.80 5.02
C VAL A 92 2.67 4.76 5.89
N LEU A 93 1.77 5.17 6.80
CA LEU A 93 1.09 4.27 7.71
C LEU A 93 0.10 3.34 7.02
N THR A 94 -0.56 3.79 5.95
CA THR A 94 -1.58 3.01 5.23
C THR A 94 -1.08 1.60 4.87
N PRO A 95 -0.01 1.42 4.06
CA PRO A 95 0.46 0.07 3.69
C PRO A 95 1.07 -0.74 4.85
N LEU A 96 1.28 -0.13 6.03
CA LEU A 96 1.81 -0.84 7.21
C LEU A 96 0.71 -1.40 8.10
N ILE A 97 -0.53 -0.90 7.95
CA ILE A 97 -1.67 -1.24 8.81
C ILE A 97 -2.70 -2.10 8.08
N VAL A 98 -2.91 -1.86 6.78
CA VAL A 98 -3.84 -2.62 5.92
C VAL A 98 -3.10 -3.59 5.00
#